data_AF-A0A9E8N093-F1
#
_entry.id   AF-A0A9E8N093-F1
#
_cell.length_a   1.000
_cell.length_b   1.000
_cell.length_c   1.000
_cell.angle_alpha   90.00
_cell.angle_beta   90.00
_cell.angle_gamma   90.00
#
_symmetry.space_group_name_H-M   'P 1'
#
loop_
_entity.id
_entity.type
_entity.pdbx_description
1 polymer ?
#
loop_
_entity_poly.entity_id
_entity_poly.type
_entity_poly.pdbx_seq_one_letter_code
_entity_poly.pdbx_strand_id
1 'polypeptide(L)' 'MKHIIMDYGVEYTFTVKTPTKEDKDKMPPFNALSKSGKIVNAYNALLMAERVSKSNKK' A
#
# COMPACT_ATOMS: atom_id res chain seq x y z
N MET A 1 -1.01 -4.18 13.28
CA MET A 1 -1.69 -3.12 12.51
C MET A 1 -0.91 -2.72 11.26
N LYS A 2 0.38 -2.34 11.33
CA LYS A 2 1.20 -2.01 10.14
C LYS A 2 1.30 -3.15 9.11
N HIS A 3 1.46 -4.40 9.55
CA HIS A 3 1.52 -5.58 8.67
C HIS A 3 0.22 -5.82 7.88
N ILE A 4 -0.95 -5.59 8.49
CA ILE A 4 -2.26 -5.80 7.82
C ILE A 4 -2.38 -4.89 6.58
N ILE A 5 -1.90 -3.66 6.66
CA ILE A 5 -1.95 -2.74 5.53
C ILE A 5 -0.90 -3.11 4.46
N MET A 6 0.24 -3.68 4.85
CA MET A 6 1.31 -4.08 3.94
C MET A 6 1.04 -5.41 3.22
N ASP A 7 0.40 -6.37 3.90
CA ASP A 7 0.21 -7.72 3.37
C ASP A 7 -1.03 -7.81 2.48
N TYR A 8 -2.13 -7.14 2.86
CA TYR A 8 -3.45 -7.30 2.21
C TYR A 8 -3.77 -6.27 1.12
N GLY A 9 -2.76 -5.55 0.63
CA GLY A 9 -2.94 -4.65 -0.50
C GLY A 9 -2.82 -5.37 -1.85
N VAL A 10 -3.41 -4.78 -2.90
CA VAL A 10 -3.24 -5.18 -4.30
C VAL A 10 -2.04 -4.44 -4.87
N GLU A 11 -1.10 -5.18 -5.46
CA GLU A 11 0.08 -4.59 -6.10
C GLU A 11 -0.26 -4.06 -7.50
N TYR A 12 0.32 -2.91 -7.84
CA TYR A 12 0.21 -2.31 -9.16
C TYR A 12 1.57 -1.82 -9.66
N THR A 13 1.87 -2.13 -10.92
CA THR A 13 3.16 -1.84 -11.55
C THR A 13 3.08 -0.79 -12.65
N PHE A 14 1.97 -0.05 -12.76
CA PHE A 14 1.85 1.03 -13.74
C PHE A 14 2.87 2.14 -13.46
N THR A 15 3.37 2.76 -14.52
CA THR A 15 4.34 3.86 -14.45
C THR A 15 3.67 5.16 -14.02
N VAL A 16 4.30 5.92 -13.12
CA VAL A 16 3.80 7.19 -12.58
C VAL A 16 4.75 8.32 -12.92
N LYS A 17 4.25 9.43 -13.46
CA LYS A 17 5.07 10.63 -13.66
C LYS A 17 5.50 11.23 -12.32
N THR A 18 6.80 11.19 -12.04
CA THR A 18 7.40 11.79 -10.84
C THR A 18 8.58 12.70 -11.23
N PRO A 19 8.36 13.75 -12.03
CA PRO A 19 9.44 14.62 -12.49
C PRO A 19 10.19 15.24 -11.31
N THR A 20 11.53 15.23 -11.38
CA THR A 20 12.41 15.94 -10.45
C THR A 20 13.14 17.08 -11.16
N LYS A 21 13.94 17.85 -10.41
CA LYS A 21 14.77 18.91 -11.00
C LYS A 21 15.84 18.33 -11.92
N GLU A 22 16.39 17.16 -11.58
CA GLU A 22 17.43 16.46 -12.34
C GLU A 22 16.86 15.63 -13.49
N ASP A 23 15.66 15.06 -13.34
CA ASP A 23 15.02 14.20 -14.34
C ASP A 23 13.54 14.58 -14.55
N LYS A 24 13.28 15.32 -15.62
CA LYS A 24 11.94 15.81 -15.98
C LYS A 24 11.01 14.73 -16.54
N ASP A 25 11.56 13.61 -16.99
CA ASP A 25 10.80 12.52 -17.63
C ASP A 25 10.72 11.28 -16.75
N LYS A 26 11.14 11.39 -15.49
CA LYS A 26 11.14 10.32 -14.50
C LYS A 26 9.75 9.67 -14.36
N MET A 27 9.68 8.37 -14.67
CA MET A 27 8.43 7.59 -14.64
C MET A 27 8.58 6.19 -13.99
N PRO A 28 8.88 6.10 -12.67
CA PRO A 28 9.03 4.83 -11.97
C PRO A 28 7.70 4.09 -11.85
N PRO A 29 7.72 2.77 -11.62
CA PRO A 29 6.51 2.01 -11.33
C PRO A 29 5.93 2.43 -9.97
N PHE A 30 4.60 2.42 -9.85
CA PHE A 30 3.89 2.82 -8.63
C PHE A 30 4.36 2.06 -7.38
N ASN A 31 4.62 0.75 -7.49
CA ASN A 31 5.06 -0.07 -6.37
C ASN A 31 6.40 0.38 -5.76
N ALA A 32 7.27 1.03 -6.53
CA ALA A 32 8.53 1.59 -6.03
C ALA A 32 8.33 2.89 -5.22
N LEU A 33 7.15 3.52 -5.31
CA LEU A 33 6.84 4.79 -4.65
C LEU A 33 6.14 4.61 -3.30
N SER A 34 5.62 3.42 -3.00
CA SER A 34 4.93 3.10 -1.75
C SER A 34 5.75 2.13 -0.90
N LYS A 35 5.78 2.32 0.43
CA LYS A 35 6.43 1.35 1.34
C LYS A 35 5.82 -0.04 1.26
N SER A 36 4.53 -0.17 0.94
CA SER A 36 3.87 -1.46 0.75
C SER A 36 3.90 -1.93 -0.71
N GLY A 37 4.23 -1.05 -1.66
CA GLY A 37 4.06 -1.27 -3.09
C GLY A 37 2.62 -1.50 -3.56
N LYS A 38 1.63 -1.36 -2.66
CA LYS A 38 0.26 -1.85 -2.85
C LYS A 38 -0.80 -0.80 -2.49
N ILE A 39 -1.97 -0.92 -3.10
CA ILE A 39 -3.19 -0.19 -2.75
C ILE A 39 -4.07 -1.08 -1.89
N VAL A 40 -4.43 -0.60 -0.70
CA VAL A 40 -5.28 -1.37 0.23
C VAL A 40 -6.75 -1.26 -0.12
N ASN A 41 -7.47 -2.38 -0.02
CA ASN A 41 -8.93 -2.37 0.02
C ASN A 41 -9.40 -1.96 1.43
N ALA A 42 -9.95 -0.75 1.56
CA ALA A 42 -10.35 -0.20 2.87
C ALA A 42 -11.41 -1.05 3.57
N TYR A 43 -12.38 -1.60 2.84
CA TYR A 43 -13.45 -2.42 3.39
C TYR A 43 -12.92 -3.69 4.06
N ASN A 44 -12.14 -4.48 3.30
CA ASN A 44 -11.54 -5.72 3.83
C ASN A 44 -10.54 -5.42 4.96
N ALA A 45 -9.77 -4.34 4.85
CA ALA A 45 -8.81 -3.95 5.88
C ALA A 45 -9.48 -3.60 7.21
N LEU A 46 -10.61 -2.88 7.20
CA LEU A 46 -11.37 -2.56 8.40
C LEU A 46 -11.96 -3.81 9.06
N LEU A 47 -12.54 -4.72 8.26
CA LEU A 47 -13.05 -6.00 8.77
C LEU A 47 -11.96 -6.86 9.41
N MET A 48 -10.77 -6.92 8.80
CA MET A 48 -9.62 -7.64 9.36
C MET A 48 -9.08 -6.97 10.64
N ALA A 49 -9.01 -5.64 10.66
CA ALA A 49 -8.61 -4.90 11.85
C ALA A 49 -9.56 -5.16 13.03
N GLU A 50 -10.87 -5.24 12.79
CA GLU A 50 -11.87 -5.58 13.80
C GLU A 50 -11.66 -7.01 14.35
N ARG A 51 -11.44 -8.00 13.46
CA ARG A 51 -11.18 -9.39 13.85
C ARG A 51 -9.93 -9.50 14.74
N VAL A 52 -8.82 -8.92 14.31
CA VAL A 52 -7.55 -8.96 15.06
C VAL A 52 -7.66 -8.25 16.41
N SER A 53 -8.37 -7.12 16.48
CA SER A 53 -8.63 -6.39 17.73
C SER A 53 -9.39 -7.24 18.75
N LYS A 54 -10.38 -8.02 18.29
CA LYS A 54 -11.14 -8.95 19.13
C LYS A 54 -10.32 -10.16 19.57
N SER A 55 -9.45 -10.69 18.70
CA SER A 55 -8.55 -11.81 19.03
C SER A 55 -7.49 -11.46 20.08
N ASN A 56 -6.98 -10.22 20.06
CA ASN A 56 -5.96 -9.74 20.99
C ASN A 56 -6.52 -9.26 22.36
N LYS A 57 -7.83 -9.38 22.58
CA LYS A 57 -8.49 -9.06 23.87
C LYS A 57 -8.62 -10.28 24.82
N LYS A 58 -8.01 -11.41 24.46
CA LYS A 58 -7.86 -12.58 25.35
C LYS A 58 -6.58 -12.50 26.15
#